data_AF-A0A2N1F652-F1
#
_entry.id   AF-A0A2N1F652-F1
#
_cell.length_a   1.000
_cell.length_b   1.000
_cell.length_c   1.000
_cell.angle_alpha   90.00
_cell.angle_beta   90.00
_cell.angle_gamma   90.00
#
_symmetry.space_group_name_H-M   'P 1'
#
loop_
_entity.id
_entity.type
_entity.pdbx_description
1 polymer ?
#
loop_
_entity_poly.entity_id
_entity_poly.type
_entity_poly.pdbx_seq_one_letter_code
_entity_poly.pdbx_strand_id
1 'polypeptide(L)'
;MCKKIVFLFIISFVMISCGSSKNVAGYKKPRKQIEQSSNSTNKPTIADKIVWTAVTYKGVPYKFGGMTKRGMDCSGLIHTSFKQRNVKIPRTSREMYAKSYEISLNKVKRGDLLFFKTSRKRGGINHVGLVTSIKNGDIRFIHSTSSRGVIVTSLHTYYWKKAFVRAKRIL
;
A
#
# COMPACT_ATOMS: atom_id res chain seq x y z
N MET A 1 -53.61 77.56 -47.80
CA MET A 1 -53.01 76.32 -47.26
C MET A 1 -52.61 76.58 -45.81
N CYS A 2 -53.43 76.11 -44.87
CA CYS A 2 -53.53 76.64 -43.52
C CYS A 2 -52.72 75.86 -42.47
N LYS A 3 -51.89 76.64 -41.76
CA LYS A 3 -51.72 76.75 -40.28
C LYS A 3 -51.24 75.55 -39.45
N LYS A 4 -50.17 75.86 -38.69
CA LYS A 4 -49.70 75.25 -37.45
C LYS A 4 -50.85 74.97 -36.47
N ILE A 5 -50.92 73.78 -35.89
CA ILE A 5 -51.62 73.51 -34.62
C ILE A 5 -50.78 72.53 -33.79
N VAL A 6 -50.40 73.02 -32.62
CA VAL A 6 -49.86 72.27 -31.48
C VAL A 6 -51.00 71.45 -30.88
N PHE A 7 -50.77 70.17 -30.56
CA PHE A 7 -51.67 69.41 -29.69
C PHE A 7 -50.87 68.62 -28.65
N LEU A 8 -50.97 69.10 -27.41
CA LEU A 8 -50.65 68.41 -26.17
C LEU A 8 -51.81 67.43 -25.89
N PHE A 9 -51.54 66.14 -25.73
CA PHE A 9 -52.46 65.25 -25.00
C PHE A 9 -51.68 64.22 -24.16
N ILE A 10 -51.84 64.38 -22.86
CA ILE A 10 -51.48 63.45 -21.79
C ILE A 10 -52.44 62.27 -21.86
N ILE A 11 -51.95 61.04 -21.98
CA ILE A 11 -52.67 59.85 -21.52
C ILE A 11 -51.68 58.90 -20.84
N SER A 12 -51.80 58.83 -19.51
CA SER A 12 -51.28 57.76 -18.69
C SER A 12 -52.03 56.47 -19.05
N PHE A 13 -51.29 55.45 -19.49
CA PHE A 13 -51.76 54.07 -19.48
C PHE A 13 -50.75 53.23 -18.72
N VAL A 14 -51.07 53.01 -17.45
CA VAL A 14 -50.50 51.95 -16.64
C VAL A 14 -51.00 50.62 -17.20
N MET A 15 -50.09 49.80 -17.71
CA MET A 15 -50.26 48.36 -17.73
C MET A 15 -48.93 47.71 -17.37
N ILE A 16 -48.85 47.34 -16.09
CA ILE A 16 -47.94 46.33 -15.57
C ILE A 16 -48.29 45.03 -16.28
N SER A 17 -47.37 44.50 -17.08
CA SER A 17 -47.42 43.11 -17.53
C SER A 17 -46.12 42.42 -17.14
N CYS A 18 -46.29 41.44 -16.26
CA CYS A 18 -45.25 40.63 -15.66
C CYS A 18 -44.72 39.64 -16.71
N GLY A 19 -43.58 39.97 -17.32
CA GLY A 19 -42.82 39.06 -18.17
C GLY A 19 -41.77 38.31 -17.35
N SER A 20 -42.06 37.06 -17.00
CA SER A 20 -41.12 36.13 -16.37
C SER A 20 -39.93 35.87 -17.30
N SER A 21 -38.83 36.60 -17.08
CA SER A 21 -37.55 36.35 -17.73
C SER A 21 -36.88 35.16 -17.05
N LYS A 22 -36.78 34.07 -17.79
CA LYS A 22 -35.99 32.90 -17.40
C LYS A 22 -34.53 33.34 -17.36
N ASN A 23 -33.96 33.47 -16.17
CA ASN A 23 -32.52 33.58 -16.01
C ASN A 23 -31.90 32.31 -16.61
N VAL A 24 -31.28 32.44 -17.79
CA VAL A 24 -30.29 31.47 -18.25
C VAL A 24 -29.07 31.69 -17.36
N ALA A 25 -29.12 31.10 -16.16
CA ALA A 25 -27.95 30.89 -15.34
C ALA A 25 -27.00 30.06 -16.21
N GLY A 26 -25.93 30.72 -16.68
CA GLY A 26 -24.86 30.05 -17.41
C GLY A 26 -24.42 28.84 -16.60
N TYR A 27 -24.79 27.66 -17.08
CA TYR A 27 -24.36 26.39 -16.54
C TYR A 27 -22.84 26.32 -16.69
N LYS A 28 -22.12 26.74 -15.65
CA LYS A 28 -20.70 26.45 -15.51
C LYS A 28 -20.59 24.95 -15.37
N LYS A 29 -20.39 24.28 -16.50
CA LYS A 29 -19.97 22.87 -16.56
C LYS A 29 -18.82 22.70 -15.56
N PRO A 30 -18.89 21.77 -14.60
CA PRO A 30 -17.78 21.55 -13.68
C PRO A 30 -16.56 21.21 -14.54
N ARG A 31 -15.57 22.11 -14.51
CA ARG A 31 -14.27 21.90 -15.13
C ARG A 31 -13.67 20.71 -14.37
N LYS A 32 -13.76 19.54 -14.98
CA LYS A 32 -13.04 18.33 -14.59
C LYS A 32 -11.57 18.76 -14.47
N GLN A 33 -11.10 18.98 -13.25
CA GLN A 33 -9.68 19.16 -13.00
C GLN A 33 -9.04 17.86 -13.44
N ILE A 34 -8.40 17.91 -14.60
CA ILE A 34 -7.41 16.93 -14.99
C ILE A 34 -6.28 17.16 -13.99
N GLU A 35 -6.36 16.48 -12.84
CA GLU A 35 -5.19 16.27 -11.99
C GLU A 35 -4.22 15.42 -12.81
N GLN A 36 -3.37 16.11 -13.58
CA GLN A 36 -2.10 15.56 -14.02
C GLN A 36 -1.26 15.32 -12.77
N SER A 37 -1.46 14.14 -12.15
CA SER A 37 -0.57 13.55 -11.17
C SER A 37 0.71 13.11 -11.87
N SER A 38 1.53 14.08 -12.24
CA SER A 38 2.86 13.88 -12.80
C SER A 38 3.82 14.76 -12.01
N ASN A 39 4.10 14.35 -10.78
CA ASN A 39 5.37 14.52 -10.06
C ASN A 39 5.23 14.06 -8.59
N SER A 40 5.01 12.76 -8.39
CA SER A 40 5.33 12.15 -7.11
C SER A 40 6.85 12.02 -7.05
N THR A 41 7.52 12.84 -6.25
CA THR A 41 8.82 12.45 -5.71
C THR A 41 8.58 11.14 -4.95
N ASN A 42 8.94 10.00 -5.56
CA ASN A 42 8.78 8.65 -5.01
C ASN A 42 9.64 8.49 -3.75
N LYS A 43 9.21 9.10 -2.64
CA LYS A 43 9.83 8.92 -1.34
C LYS A 43 9.58 7.48 -0.90
N PRO A 44 10.61 6.75 -0.45
CA PRO A 44 10.46 5.37 -0.05
C PRO A 44 9.52 5.23 1.14
N THR A 45 8.60 4.27 1.03
CA THR A 45 7.65 3.94 2.10
C THR A 45 8.39 3.36 3.32
N ILE A 46 7.70 3.27 4.46
CA ILE A 46 8.25 2.56 5.63
C ILE A 46 8.55 1.09 5.31
N ALA A 47 7.68 0.43 4.54
CA ALA A 47 7.88 -0.93 4.06
C ALA A 47 9.16 -1.05 3.22
N ASP A 48 9.42 -0.11 2.32
CA ASP A 48 10.65 -0.10 1.52
C ASP A 48 11.91 -0.02 2.38
N LYS A 49 11.90 0.87 3.38
CA LYS A 49 13.01 1.05 4.33
C LYS A 49 13.25 -0.20 5.17
N ILE A 50 12.19 -0.88 5.60
CA ILE A 50 12.28 -2.14 6.35
C ILE A 50 12.87 -3.24 5.48
N VAL A 51 12.39 -3.38 4.25
CA VAL A 51 12.91 -4.40 3.33
C VAL A 51 14.38 -4.12 2.99
N TRP A 52 14.76 -2.86 2.74
CA TRP A 52 16.17 -2.51 2.53
C TRP A 52 17.04 -2.85 3.74
N THR A 53 16.56 -2.57 4.95
CA THR A 53 17.24 -3.01 6.17
C THR A 53 17.45 -4.53 6.19
N ALA A 54 16.40 -5.31 5.94
CA ALA A 54 16.49 -6.76 5.92
C ALA A 54 17.54 -7.25 4.92
N VAL A 55 17.61 -6.64 3.73
CA VAL A 55 18.58 -6.96 2.68
C VAL A 55 20.03 -6.73 3.12
N THR A 56 20.30 -5.76 4.01
CA THR A 56 21.67 -5.55 4.55
C THR A 56 22.20 -6.73 5.37
N TYR A 57 21.32 -7.65 5.79
CA TYR A 57 21.69 -8.85 6.52
C TYR A 57 21.90 -10.08 5.62
N LYS A 58 21.81 -9.95 4.29
CA LYS A 58 22.06 -11.07 3.37
C LYS A 58 23.43 -11.71 3.66
N GLY A 59 23.46 -13.04 3.81
CA GLY A 59 24.66 -13.81 4.14
C GLY A 59 24.92 -14.01 5.63
N VAL A 60 24.21 -13.33 6.54
CA VAL A 60 24.34 -13.59 7.99
C VAL A 60 23.92 -15.04 8.28
N PRO A 61 24.72 -15.82 9.04
CA PRO A 61 24.41 -17.21 9.33
C PRO A 61 23.14 -17.36 10.17
N TYR A 62 22.55 -18.54 10.13
CA TYR A 62 21.41 -18.83 11.00
C TYR A 62 21.88 -19.06 12.44
N LYS A 63 21.16 -18.48 13.40
CA LYS A 63 21.30 -18.79 14.83
C LYS A 63 19.93 -18.73 15.48
N PHE A 64 19.50 -19.82 16.12
CA PHE A 64 18.24 -19.87 16.85
C PHE A 64 18.22 -18.79 17.95
N GLY A 65 17.14 -17.99 18.01
CA GLY A 65 17.02 -16.85 18.91
C GLY A 65 17.83 -15.62 18.47
N GLY A 66 18.69 -15.74 17.46
CA GLY A 66 19.60 -14.70 17.01
C GLY A 66 18.91 -13.50 16.38
N MET A 67 19.46 -12.30 16.61
CA MET A 67 18.95 -11.01 16.13
C MET A 67 20.08 -10.06 15.65
N THR A 68 21.30 -10.57 15.49
CA THR A 68 22.49 -9.75 15.22
C THR A 68 23.25 -10.24 13.99
N LYS A 69 24.23 -9.47 13.50
CA LYS A 69 25.10 -9.89 12.38
C LYS A 69 25.93 -11.15 12.66
N ARG A 70 26.07 -11.58 13.93
CA ARG A 70 26.71 -12.86 14.31
C ARG A 70 25.79 -14.07 14.10
N GLY A 71 24.52 -13.84 13.82
CA GLY A 71 23.55 -14.89 13.50
C GLY A 71 22.12 -14.46 13.79
N MET A 72 21.20 -14.87 12.91
CA MET A 72 19.78 -14.51 12.98
C MET A 72 18.89 -15.72 12.72
N ASP A 73 17.81 -15.87 13.50
CA ASP A 73 16.72 -16.75 13.10
C ASP A 73 15.75 -16.02 12.15
N CYS A 74 14.78 -16.75 11.59
CA CYS A 74 13.85 -16.21 10.62
C CYS A 74 13.07 -15.01 11.17
N SER A 75 12.49 -15.14 12.36
CA SER A 75 11.75 -14.07 13.02
C SER A 75 12.65 -12.96 13.57
N GLY A 76 13.88 -13.26 13.98
CA GLY A 76 14.86 -12.30 14.45
C GLY A 76 15.31 -11.36 13.34
N LEU A 77 15.47 -11.85 12.10
CA LEU A 77 15.69 -11.01 10.94
C LEU A 77 14.56 -9.98 10.74
N ILE A 78 13.30 -10.42 10.77
CA ILE A 78 12.14 -9.54 10.56
C ILE A 78 12.01 -8.55 11.71
N HIS A 79 12.05 -9.03 12.96
CA HIS A 79 11.97 -8.21 14.16
C HIS A 79 13.03 -7.11 14.18
N THR A 80 14.31 -7.47 13.94
CA THR A 80 15.40 -6.49 13.89
C THR A 80 15.19 -5.47 12.76
N SER A 81 14.71 -5.90 11.60
CA SER A 81 14.49 -5.01 10.45
C SER A 81 13.40 -3.98 10.70
N PHE A 82 12.31 -4.38 11.35
CA PHE A 82 11.23 -3.48 11.78
C PHE A 82 11.70 -2.56 12.91
N LYS A 83 12.39 -3.12 13.92
CA LYS A 83 12.90 -2.37 15.08
C LYS A 83 13.83 -1.24 14.67
N GLN A 84 14.74 -1.47 13.72
CA GLN A 84 15.65 -0.42 13.21
C GLN A 84 14.93 0.72 12.49
N ARG A 85 13.66 0.54 12.13
CA ARG A 85 12.79 1.56 11.55
C ARG A 85 11.74 2.05 12.55
N ASN A 86 11.99 1.84 13.85
CA ASN A 86 11.11 2.22 14.96
C ASN A 86 9.70 1.62 14.89
N VAL A 87 9.51 0.52 14.15
CA VAL A 87 8.23 -0.20 14.11
C VAL A 87 8.32 -1.39 15.06
N LYS A 88 7.42 -1.44 16.04
CA LYS A 88 7.35 -2.53 17.02
C LYS A 88 6.49 -3.65 16.46
N ILE A 89 7.06 -4.85 16.38
CA ILE A 89 6.35 -6.08 16.04
C ILE A 89 6.75 -7.19 17.03
N PRO A 90 5.92 -8.25 17.18
CA PRO A 90 6.26 -9.37 18.05
C PRO A 90 7.60 -10.01 17.70
N ARG A 91 8.21 -10.74 18.64
CA ARG A 91 9.52 -11.38 18.41
C ARG A 91 9.39 -12.70 17.65
N THR A 92 8.31 -13.44 17.85
CA THR A 92 8.15 -14.79 17.26
C THR A 92 7.28 -14.78 16.02
N SER A 93 7.54 -15.71 15.08
CA SER A 93 6.75 -15.86 13.85
C SER A 93 5.28 -16.20 14.12
N ARG A 94 4.98 -16.90 15.22
CA ARG A 94 3.59 -17.23 15.61
C ARG A 94 2.81 -15.99 16.07
N GLU A 95 3.42 -15.15 16.89
CA GLU A 95 2.79 -13.91 17.32
C GLU A 95 2.64 -12.92 16.17
N MET A 96 3.66 -12.82 15.30
CA MET A 96 3.55 -12.04 14.05
C MET A 96 2.38 -12.52 13.21
N TYR A 97 2.20 -13.83 13.06
CA TYR A 97 1.06 -14.42 12.35
C TYR A 97 -0.27 -14.03 13.00
N ALA A 98 -0.37 -14.12 14.33
CA ALA A 98 -1.59 -13.80 15.07
C ALA A 98 -1.96 -12.31 15.03
N LYS A 99 -0.97 -11.41 15.03
CA LYS A 99 -1.16 -9.95 15.00
C LYS A 99 -1.33 -9.36 13.60
N SER A 100 -1.04 -10.12 12.55
CA SER A 100 -1.20 -9.67 11.16
C SER A 100 -2.60 -9.99 10.62
N TYR A 101 -3.04 -9.30 9.58
CA TYR A 101 -4.27 -9.63 8.85
C TYR A 101 -3.98 -10.35 7.53
N GLU A 102 -4.88 -11.25 7.12
CA GLU A 102 -4.69 -12.09 5.94
C GLU A 102 -4.76 -11.29 4.62
N ILE A 103 -3.94 -11.70 3.65
CA ILE A 103 -3.91 -11.13 2.30
C ILE A 103 -3.99 -12.27 1.29
N SER A 104 -4.78 -12.08 0.23
CA SER A 104 -4.72 -12.93 -0.95
C SER A 104 -3.38 -12.77 -1.69
N LEU A 105 -2.87 -13.85 -2.28
CA LEU A 105 -1.56 -13.82 -2.96
C LEU A 105 -1.46 -12.77 -4.08
N ASN A 106 -2.55 -12.50 -4.79
CA ASN A 106 -2.61 -11.47 -5.84
C ASN A 106 -2.56 -10.02 -5.30
N LYS A 107 -2.74 -9.81 -3.98
CA LYS A 107 -2.68 -8.50 -3.31
C LYS A 107 -1.41 -8.33 -2.49
N VAL A 108 -0.48 -9.28 -2.57
CA VAL A 108 0.81 -9.23 -1.89
C VAL A 108 1.64 -8.07 -2.44
N LYS A 109 2.23 -7.32 -1.52
CA LYS A 109 3.09 -6.18 -1.78
C LYS A 109 4.43 -6.39 -1.07
N ARG A 110 5.43 -5.62 -1.53
CA ARG A 110 6.72 -5.52 -0.85
C ARG A 110 6.50 -5.09 0.61
N GLY A 111 7.15 -5.77 1.55
CA GLY A 111 6.98 -5.56 2.99
C GLY A 111 5.97 -6.49 3.68
N ASP A 112 5.18 -7.25 2.93
CA ASP A 112 4.28 -8.24 3.50
C ASP A 112 5.05 -9.45 4.06
N LEU A 113 4.40 -10.21 4.94
CA LEU A 113 4.98 -11.38 5.58
C LEU A 113 4.40 -12.66 4.97
N LEU A 114 5.27 -13.61 4.63
CA LEU A 114 4.91 -14.95 4.22
C LEU A 114 5.18 -15.92 5.37
N PHE A 115 4.22 -16.76 5.70
CA PHE A 115 4.29 -17.71 6.81
C PHE A 115 4.28 -19.14 6.32
N PHE A 116 5.07 -19.99 6.97
CA PHE A 116 5.34 -21.34 6.50
C PHE A 116 5.32 -22.37 7.64
N LYS A 117 5.10 -23.62 7.24
CA LYS A 117 5.29 -24.82 8.06
C LYS A 117 6.39 -25.71 7.45
N THR A 118 7.64 -25.49 7.86
CA THR A 118 8.84 -26.16 7.32
C THR A 118 9.20 -27.45 8.05
N SER A 119 8.71 -27.65 9.27
CA SER A 119 8.83 -28.90 10.03
C SER A 119 7.47 -29.53 10.26
N ARG A 120 7.34 -30.82 9.91
CA ARG A 120 6.13 -31.62 10.17
C ARG A 120 5.91 -31.89 11.66
N LYS A 121 7.01 -32.05 12.42
CA LYS A 121 6.99 -32.33 13.87
C LYS A 121 6.53 -31.13 14.70
N ARG A 122 6.70 -29.90 14.17
CA ARG A 122 6.27 -28.67 14.87
C ARG A 122 4.86 -28.30 14.41
N GLY A 123 3.92 -28.24 15.36
CA GLY A 123 2.58 -27.71 15.12
C GLY A 123 2.61 -26.22 14.72
N GLY A 124 1.75 -25.84 13.78
CA GLY A 124 1.53 -24.45 13.38
C GLY A 124 2.68 -23.78 12.61
N ILE A 125 2.64 -22.45 12.58
CA ILE A 125 3.66 -21.60 11.96
C ILE A 125 4.99 -21.76 12.68
N ASN A 126 6.06 -22.01 11.91
CA ASN A 126 7.42 -22.19 12.45
C ASN A 126 8.48 -21.43 11.65
N HIS A 127 8.09 -20.73 10.58
CA HIS A 127 8.99 -19.94 9.75
C HIS A 127 8.27 -18.75 9.13
N VAL A 128 9.01 -17.67 8.90
CA VAL A 128 8.51 -16.41 8.32
C VAL A 128 9.52 -15.82 7.35
N GLY A 129 9.03 -15.13 6.32
CA GLY A 129 9.83 -14.35 5.38
C GLY A 129 9.18 -13.00 5.06
N LEU A 130 10.00 -12.03 4.65
CA LEU A 130 9.57 -10.69 4.28
C LEU A 130 9.60 -10.54 2.76
N VAL A 131 8.48 -10.13 2.15
CA VAL A 131 8.38 -9.96 0.70
C VAL A 131 9.27 -8.81 0.24
N THR A 132 10.17 -9.13 -0.68
CA THR A 132 11.15 -8.18 -1.25
C THR A 132 10.70 -7.64 -2.59
N SER A 133 10.11 -8.47 -3.45
CA SER A 133 9.69 -8.03 -4.78
C SER A 133 8.64 -8.97 -5.35
N ILE A 134 7.83 -8.43 -6.23
CA ILE A 134 6.90 -9.18 -7.06
C ILE A 134 7.22 -8.80 -8.50
N LYS A 135 7.61 -9.77 -9.32
CA LYS A 135 7.93 -9.56 -10.74
C LYS A 135 7.27 -10.65 -11.55
N ASN A 136 6.40 -10.30 -12.50
CA ASN A 136 5.70 -11.27 -13.36
C ASN A 136 5.03 -12.41 -12.56
N GLY A 137 4.43 -12.08 -11.42
CA GLY A 137 3.81 -13.06 -10.51
C GLY A 137 4.79 -13.82 -9.60
N ASP A 138 6.11 -13.74 -9.81
CA ASP A 138 7.10 -14.33 -8.89
C ASP A 138 7.24 -13.48 -7.63
N ILE A 139 6.77 -14.01 -6.50
CA ILE A 139 6.91 -13.40 -5.17
C ILE A 139 8.25 -13.84 -4.57
N ARG A 140 9.18 -12.90 -4.44
CA ARG A 140 10.48 -13.14 -3.81
C ARG A 140 10.51 -12.60 -2.39
N PHE A 141 11.08 -13.35 -1.46
CA PHE A 141 11.12 -12.98 -0.04
C PHE A 141 12.49 -13.26 0.57
N ILE A 142 12.86 -12.44 1.56
CA ILE A 142 14.07 -12.60 2.36
C ILE A 142 13.73 -13.29 3.69
N HIS A 143 14.57 -14.21 4.11
CA HIS A 143 14.39 -15.03 5.31
C HIS A 143 15.72 -15.64 5.74
N SER A 144 15.83 -16.08 6.99
CA SER A 144 17.00 -16.83 7.48
C SER A 144 16.71 -18.33 7.52
N THR A 145 17.47 -19.12 6.76
CA THR A 145 17.37 -20.59 6.68
C THR A 145 18.42 -21.28 7.52
N SER A 146 18.09 -22.43 8.13
CA SER A 146 19.02 -23.16 8.99
C SER A 146 20.32 -23.59 8.30
N SER A 147 20.30 -23.80 6.98
CA SER A 147 21.48 -24.25 6.22
C SER A 147 22.27 -23.12 5.53
N ARG A 148 21.62 -22.04 5.09
CA ARG A 148 22.25 -21.00 4.26
C ARG A 148 22.21 -19.60 4.87
N GLY A 149 21.67 -19.46 6.08
CA GLY A 149 21.48 -18.15 6.71
C GLY A 149 20.50 -17.28 5.93
N VAL A 150 20.72 -15.97 5.98
CA VAL A 150 19.84 -14.96 5.36
C VAL A 150 20.01 -14.93 3.84
N ILE A 151 18.94 -15.32 3.12
CA ILE A 151 18.90 -15.37 1.66
C ILE A 151 17.57 -14.84 1.12
N VAL A 152 17.55 -14.50 -0.17
CA VAL A 152 16.32 -14.20 -0.92
C VAL A 152 15.96 -15.41 -1.78
N THR A 153 14.75 -15.92 -1.63
CA THR A 153 14.23 -17.03 -2.44
C THR A 153 12.92 -16.66 -3.11
N SER A 154 12.54 -17.44 -4.14
CA SER A 154 11.23 -17.34 -4.79
C SER A 154 10.23 -18.27 -4.09
N LEU A 155 9.00 -17.80 -3.89
CA LEU A 155 7.88 -18.58 -3.38
C LEU A 155 7.51 -19.74 -4.32
N HIS A 156 7.84 -19.64 -5.62
CA HIS A 156 7.53 -20.68 -6.61
C HIS A 156 8.47 -21.88 -6.56
N THR A 157 9.59 -21.79 -5.84
CA THR A 157 10.45 -22.95 -5.62
C THR A 157 9.70 -24.07 -4.90
N TYR A 158 9.87 -25.32 -5.36
CA TYR A 158 9.07 -26.48 -4.91
C TYR A 158 8.94 -26.57 -3.38
N TYR A 159 10.06 -26.45 -2.66
CA TYR A 159 10.08 -26.53 -1.21
C TYR A 159 9.25 -25.43 -0.55
N TRP A 160 9.45 -24.16 -0.93
CA TRP A 160 8.76 -23.03 -0.32
C TRP A 160 7.29 -22.95 -0.71
N LYS A 161 6.95 -23.32 -1.96
CA LYS A 161 5.56 -23.46 -2.42
C LYS A 161 4.80 -24.48 -1.57
N LYS A 162 5.40 -25.64 -1.29
CA LYS A 162 4.79 -26.71 -0.50
C LYS A 162 4.68 -26.37 0.99
N ALA A 163 5.63 -25.61 1.52
CA ALA A 163 5.64 -25.20 2.94
C ALA A 163 4.78 -23.95 3.22
N PHE A 164 4.36 -23.22 2.19
CA PHE A 164 3.60 -21.98 2.33
C PHE A 164 2.25 -22.21 3.00
N VAL A 165 1.91 -21.33 3.94
CA VAL A 165 0.64 -21.38 4.67
C VAL A 165 -0.22 -20.17 4.33
N ARG A 166 0.27 -18.95 4.58
CA ARG A 166 -0.48 -17.71 4.36
C ARG A 166 0.44 -16.51 4.11
N ALA A 167 -0.07 -15.52 3.38
CA ALA A 167 0.48 -14.18 3.30
C ALA A 167 -0.32 -13.25 4.22
N LYS A 168 0.37 -12.43 5.01
CA LYS A 168 -0.28 -11.50 5.94
C LYS A 168 0.43 -10.15 5.98
N ARG A 169 -0.31 -9.07 6.27
CA ARG A 169 0.24 -7.71 6.41
C ARG A 169 0.19 -7.31 7.88
N ILE A 170 1.28 -6.72 8.35
CA ILE A 170 1.41 -6.23 9.74
C ILE A 170 1.50 -4.70 9.82
N LEU A 171 1.67 -4.04 8.66
CA LEU A 171 1.69 -2.59 8.51
C LEU A 171 0.32 -2.05 8.09
#